data_AF-A0A7J2Z101-F1
#
_entry.id   AF-A0A7J2Z101-F1
#
_cell.length_a   1.000
_cell.length_b   1.000
_cell.length_c   1.000
_cell.angle_alpha   90.00
_cell.angle_beta   90.00
_cell.angle_gamma   90.00
#
_symmetry.space_group_name_H-M   'P 1'
#
loop_
_entity.id
_entity.type
_entity.pdbx_description
1 polymer ?
#
loop_
_entity_poly.entity_id
_entity_poly.type
_entity_poly.pdbx_seq_one_letter_code
_entity_poly.pdbx_strand_id
1 'polypeptide(L)'
;MVNIPIFADVFGTKAGEINVDQETINIKHPSLKLTVPTGYLYDVILVEKKELGKIKARIIVYDMVGMKNEIDGIMTESNFFLLKSFIKRE
;
A
#
# COMPACT_ATOMS: atom_id res chain seq x y z
N MET A 1 1.29 14.98 2.03
CA MET A 1 1.45 13.87 1.07
C MET A 1 2.68 13.06 1.44
N VAL A 2 2.54 11.75 1.58
CA VAL A 2 3.63 10.81 1.91
C VAL A 2 3.82 9.81 0.79
N ASN A 3 5.07 9.54 0.41
CA ASN A 3 5.42 8.53 -0.60
C ASN A 3 5.90 7.26 0.11
N ILE A 4 5.23 6.16 -0.16
CA ILE A 4 5.52 4.82 0.36
C ILE A 4 6.00 3.95 -0.79
N PRO A 5 7.31 3.62 -0.88
CA PRO A 5 7.81 2.74 -1.93
C PRO A 5 7.32 1.30 -1.75
N ILE A 6 6.99 0.67 -2.87
CA ILE A 6 6.77 -0.78 -2.99
C ILE A 6 8.03 -1.39 -3.62
N PHE A 7 8.59 -2.40 -2.98
CA PHE A 7 9.78 -3.12 -3.44
C PHE A 7 9.40 -4.44 -4.12
N ALA A 8 10.19 -4.84 -5.11
CA ALA A 8 10.13 -6.14 -5.77
C ALA A 8 10.81 -7.24 -4.93
N ASP A 9 11.78 -6.85 -4.09
CA ASP A 9 12.60 -7.75 -3.29
C ASP A 9 12.97 -7.14 -1.93
N VAL A 10 13.66 -7.92 -1.11
CA VAL A 10 14.13 -7.50 0.23
C VAL A 10 15.31 -6.52 0.17
N PHE A 11 16.04 -6.47 -0.94
CA PHE A 11 17.20 -5.60 -1.14
C PHE A 11 16.78 -4.15 -1.46
N GLY A 12 15.51 -3.93 -1.80
CA GLY A 12 14.94 -2.60 -2.00
C GLY A 12 14.82 -2.20 -3.47
N THR A 13 14.85 -3.16 -4.40
CA THR A 13 14.56 -2.88 -5.82
C THR A 13 13.16 -2.30 -5.94
N LYS A 14 13.02 -1.07 -6.44
CA LYS A 14 11.72 -0.39 -6.54
C LYS A 14 10.83 -1.08 -7.59
N ALA A 15 9.65 -1.55 -7.17
CA ALA A 15 8.60 -2.06 -8.05
C ALA A 15 7.55 -0.98 -8.35
N GLY A 16 7.24 -0.14 -7.37
CA GLY A 16 6.20 0.86 -7.46
C GLY A 16 6.21 1.80 -6.27
N GLU A 17 5.12 2.54 -6.11
CA GLU A 17 4.91 3.45 -5.00
C GLU A 17 3.43 3.69 -4.73
N ILE A 18 3.14 4.05 -3.48
CA ILE A 18 1.85 4.53 -3.01
C ILE A 18 2.07 5.95 -2.50
N ASN A 19 1.40 6.91 -3.10
CA ASN A 19 1.35 8.28 -2.59
C ASN A 19 0.03 8.44 -1.85
N VAL A 20 0.07 8.83 -0.59
CA VAL A 20 -1.12 8.98 0.25
C VAL A 20 -1.12 10.32 0.96
N ASP A 21 -2.27 10.98 1.00
CA ASP A 21 -2.54 12.15 1.82
C ASP A 21 -3.91 12.04 2.50
N GLN A 22 -4.41 13.16 3.05
CA GLN A 22 -5.66 13.17 3.78
C GLN A 22 -6.89 12.93 2.89
N GLU A 23 -6.77 13.20 1.59
CA GLU A 23 -7.89 13.18 0.65
C GLU A 23 -7.80 11.99 -0.30
N THR A 24 -6.59 11.66 -0.76
CA THR A 24 -6.38 10.70 -1.84
C THR A 24 -5.29 9.66 -1.55
N ILE A 25 -5.46 8.50 -2.17
CA ILE A 25 -4.45 7.47 -2.33
C ILE A 25 -4.23 7.24 -3.83
N ASN A 26 -2.97 7.37 -4.26
CA ASN A 26 -2.50 7.14 -5.61
C ASN A 26 -1.52 5.97 -5.60
N ILE A 27 -1.89 4.88 -6.26
CA ILE A 27 -1.05 3.69 -6.39
C ILE A 27 -0.49 3.62 -7.80
N LYS A 28 0.83 3.51 -7.90
CA LYS A 28 1.57 3.27 -9.13
C LYS A 28 2.37 1.97 -8.98
N HIS A 29 1.78 0.87 -9.39
CA HIS A 29 2.40 -0.45 -9.41
C HIS A 29 2.24 -1.08 -10.81
N PRO A 30 3.15 -1.96 -11.28
CA PRO A 30 3.03 -2.60 -12.59
C PRO A 30 1.70 -3.34 -12.79
N SER A 31 1.14 -3.91 -11.72
CA SER A 31 -0.14 -4.63 -11.76
C SER A 31 -1.37 -3.74 -11.53
N LEU A 32 -1.21 -2.52 -11.02
CA LEU A 32 -2.33 -1.63 -10.72
C LEU A 32 -1.90 -0.16 -10.74
N LYS A 33 -2.64 0.65 -11.49
CA LYS A 33 -2.57 2.11 -11.44
C LYS A 33 -3.94 2.63 -11.03
N LEU A 34 -4.03 3.23 -9.84
CA LEU A 34 -5.30 3.65 -9.27
C LEU A 34 -5.13 4.98 -8.54
N THR A 35 -6.13 5.84 -8.59
CA THR A 35 -6.22 7.05 -7.75
C THR A 35 -7.64 7.15 -7.23
N VAL A 36 -7.80 7.09 -5.91
CA VAL A 36 -9.11 7.08 -5.24
C VAL A 36 -9.03 7.89 -3.94
N PRO A 37 -10.16 8.26 -3.34
CA PRO A 37 -10.15 8.90 -2.04
C PRO A 37 -9.57 7.99 -0.95
N THR A 38 -8.90 8.55 0.06
CA THR A 38 -8.23 7.77 1.14
C THR A 38 -9.21 6.84 1.87
N GLY A 39 -10.50 7.20 1.97
CA GLY A 39 -11.53 6.34 2.56
C GLY A 39 -11.78 5.02 1.83
N TYR A 40 -11.21 4.85 0.63
CA TYR A 40 -11.33 3.62 -0.17
C TYR A 40 -10.19 2.63 0.14
N LEU A 41 -9.18 3.05 0.91
CA LEU A 41 -8.19 2.14 1.48
C LEU A 41 -8.87 1.31 2.58
N TYR A 42 -9.13 0.05 2.27
CA TYR A 42 -9.90 -0.83 3.14
C TYR A 42 -9.03 -1.50 4.21
N ASP A 43 -7.93 -2.13 3.80
CA ASP A 43 -7.03 -2.78 4.74
C ASP A 43 -5.59 -2.91 4.19
N VAL A 44 -4.66 -3.09 5.12
CA VAL A 44 -3.27 -3.45 4.85
C VAL A 44 -2.91 -4.62 5.77
N ILE A 45 -2.77 -5.79 5.16
CA ILE A 45 -2.59 -7.07 5.86
C ILE A 45 -1.12 -7.47 5.79
N LEU A 46 -0.54 -7.83 6.95
CA LEU A 46 0.79 -8.45 6.99
C LEU A 46 0.65 -9.90 6.51
N VAL A 47 1.25 -10.20 5.36
CA VAL A 47 1.25 -11.56 4.79
C VAL A 47 2.42 -12.35 5.37
N GLU A 48 3.60 -11.75 5.43
CA GLU A 48 4.81 -12.42 5.87
C GLU A 48 5.83 -11.39 6.37
N LYS A 49 6.55 -11.69 7.45
CA LYS A 49 7.76 -10.95 7.81
C LYS A 49 8.93 -11.44 6.96
N LYS A 50 9.69 -10.50 6.40
CA LYS A 50 10.90 -10.78 5.61
C LYS A 50 12.14 -10.37 6.39
N GLU A 51 13.30 -10.74 5.88
CA GLU A 51 14.58 -10.30 6.44
C GLU A 51 14.78 -8.79 6.27
N LEU A 52 15.83 -8.24 6.91
CA LEU A 52 16.26 -6.85 6.75
C LEU A 52 15.17 -5.81 7.12
N GLY A 53 14.27 -6.15 8.04
CA GLY A 53 13.19 -5.26 8.49
C GLY A 53 12.13 -4.98 7.43
N LYS A 54 12.03 -5.85 6.41
CA LYS A 54 11.00 -5.78 5.37
C LYS A 54 9.83 -6.69 5.72
N ILE A 55 8.68 -6.37 5.17
CA ILE A 55 7.50 -7.24 5.24
C ILE A 55 6.85 -7.33 3.87
N LYS A 56 6.21 -8.48 3.62
CA LYS A 56 5.26 -8.63 2.53
C LYS A 56 3.89 -8.22 3.06
N ALA A 57 3.29 -7.22 2.43
CA ALA A 57 1.97 -6.74 2.78
C ALA A 57 1.02 -6.91 1.58
N ARG A 58 -0.25 -7.18 1.89
CA ARG A 58 -1.36 -7.12 0.95
C ARG A 58 -2.14 -5.84 1.20
N ILE A 59 -2.20 -4.98 0.20
CA ILE A 59 -2.95 -3.73 0.24
C ILE A 59 -4.29 -3.95 -0.47
N ILE A 60 -5.38 -3.62 0.21
CA ILE A 60 -6.75 -3.77 -0.30
C ILE A 60 -7.36 -2.38 -0.46
N VAL A 61 -7.76 -2.06 -1.69
CA VAL A 61 -8.35 -0.76 -2.05
C VAL A 61 -9.56 -0.98 -2.94
N TYR A 62 -10.65 -0.27 -2.66
CA TYR A 62 -11.80 -0.22 -3.57
C TYR A 62 -11.62 0.87 -4.62
N ASP A 63 -12.12 0.65 -5.82
CA ASP A 63 -12.24 1.72 -6.81
C ASP A 63 -13.55 2.51 -6.66
N MET A 64 -13.74 3.54 -7.50
CA MET A 64 -14.92 4.40 -7.49
C MET A 64 -16.23 3.67 -7.85
N VAL A 65 -16.16 2.47 -8.41
CA VAL A 65 -17.34 1.63 -8.71
C VAL A 65 -17.56 0.54 -7.65
N GLY A 66 -16.76 0.52 -6.58
CA GLY A 66 -16.86 -0.45 -5.49
C GLY A 66 -16.20 -1.79 -5.81
N MET A 67 -15.38 -1.88 -6.85
CA MET A 67 -14.62 -3.09 -7.17
C MET A 67 -13.38 -3.20 -6.28
N LYS A 68 -13.20 -4.36 -5.65
CA LYS A 68 -12.05 -4.66 -4.81
C LYS A 68 -10.80 -4.87 -5.66
N ASN A 69 -9.73 -4.15 -5.34
CA ASN A 69 -8.40 -4.34 -5.91
C ASN A 69 -7.42 -4.77 -4.82
N GLU A 70 -6.54 -5.71 -5.16
CA GLU A 70 -5.52 -6.24 -4.26
C GLU A 70 -4.14 -6.11 -4.89
N ILE A 71 -3.16 -5.66 -4.09
CA ILE A 71 -1.76 -5.63 -4.48
C ILE A 71 -0.93 -6.26 -3.37
N ASP A 72 -0.11 -7.24 -3.74
CA ASP A 72 0.95 -7.75 -2.89
C ASP A 72 2.23 -6.96 -3.17
N GLY A 73 2.88 -6.46 -2.12
CA GLY A 73 4.11 -5.67 -2.22
C GLY A 73 5.02 -5.84 -1.01
N ILE A 74 6.32 -5.66 -1.21
CA ILE A 74 7.29 -5.62 -0.11
C ILE A 74 7.49 -4.16 0.31
N MET A 75 7.49 -3.89 1.62
CA MET A 75 7.74 -2.55 2.17
C MET A 75 8.48 -2.66 3.52
N THR A 76 8.94 -1.54 4.06
CA THR A 76 9.49 -1.53 5.44
C THR A 76 8.37 -1.66 6.46
N GLU A 77 8.68 -2.17 7.66
CA GLU A 77 7.70 -2.19 8.77
C GLU A 77 7.12 -0.79 9.05
N SER A 78 7.95 0.26 9.07
CA SER A 78 7.49 1.63 9.27
C SER A 78 6.47 2.08 8.22
N ASN A 79 6.71 1.75 6.95
CA ASN A 79 5.80 2.09 5.86
C ASN A 79 4.47 1.34 5.95
N PHE A 80 4.49 0.09 6.40
CA PHE A 80 3.29 -0.69 6.64
C PHE A 80 2.41 -0.07 7.72
N PHE A 81 3.00 0.24 8.88
CA PHE A 81 2.24 0.86 9.97
C PHE A 81 1.76 2.27 9.60
N LEU A 82 2.57 3.01 8.84
CA LEU A 82 2.17 4.30 8.31
C LEU A 82 0.96 4.16 7.38
N LEU A 83 1.00 3.28 6.37
CA LEU A 83 -0.13 3.08 5.45
C LEU A 83 -1.39 2.64 6.21
N LYS A 84 -1.22 1.75 7.19
CA LYS A 84 -2.32 1.27 8.05
C LYS A 84 -2.97 2.39 8.87
N SER A 85 -2.23 3.44 9.22
CA SER A 85 -2.76 4.58 9.97
C SER A 85 -3.74 5.44 9.17
N PHE A 86 -3.75 5.34 7.83
CA PHE A 86 -4.70 6.05 6.98
C PHE A 86 -6.07 5.37 6.89
N ILE A 87 -6.19 4.13 7.35
CA ILE A 87 -7.48 3.43 7.43
C ILE A 87 -8.27 4.03 8.59
N LYS A 88 -9.32 4.78 8.27
CA LYS A 88 -10.27 5.26 9.29
C LYS A 88 -11.06 4.05 9.81
N ARG A 89 -10.84 3.70 11.07
CA ARG A 89 -11.74 2.79 11.79
C ARG A 89 -12.88 3.63 12.36
N GLU A 90 -14.09 3.41 11.85
CA GLU A 90 -15.32 3.83 12.53
C GLU A 90 -15.54 3.01 13.80
#